data_AF-A0AAW9BPS3-F1
#
_entry.id   AF-A0AAW9BPS3-F1
#
_cell.length_a   1.000
_cell.length_b   1.000
_cell.length_c   1.000
_cell.angle_alpha   90.00
_cell.angle_beta   90.00
_cell.angle_gamma   90.00
#
_symmetry.space_group_name_H-M   'P 1'
#
loop_
_entity.id
_entity.type
_entity.pdbx_description
1 polymer ?
#
loop_
_entity_poly.entity_id
_entity_poly.type
_entity_poly.pdbx_seq_one_letter_code
_entity_poly.pdbx_strand_id
1 'polypeptide(L)'
;VPLTSGLVRQIFGARYLSTLYGLVFFTHQVGSFLGAWVGGRIYDYYGSYDPIWWSTVVLALLAALIHLPINDKPVSRLNLATA
;
A
#
# COMPACT_ATOMS: atom_id res chain seq x y z
N VAL A 1 2.68 -7.97 -1.22
CA VAL A 1 1.20 -7.89 -1.33
C VAL A 1 0.79 -8.29 -2.75
N PRO A 2 0.33 -9.52 -3.00
CA PRO A 2 0.11 -10.05 -4.35
C PRO A 2 -0.98 -9.33 -5.17
N LEU A 3 -2.04 -8.84 -4.51
CA LEU A 3 -3.15 -8.16 -5.17
C LEU A 3 -2.74 -6.80 -5.78
N THR A 4 -1.98 -6.00 -5.04
CA THR A 4 -1.48 -4.71 -5.54
C THR A 4 -0.48 -4.89 -6.67
N SER A 5 0.37 -5.93 -6.64
CA SER A 5 1.26 -6.23 -7.77
C SER A 5 0.50 -6.64 -9.04
N GLY A 6 -0.61 -7.36 -8.89
CA GLY A 6 -1.51 -7.70 -10.00
C GLY A 6 -2.13 -6.45 -10.62
N LEU A 7 -2.65 -5.54 -9.79
CA LEU A 7 -3.21 -4.27 -10.21
C LEU A 7 -2.18 -3.36 -10.91
N VAL A 8 -0.95 -3.27 -10.41
CA VAL A 8 0.11 -2.49 -11.06
C VAL A 8 0.36 -3.00 -12.49
N ARG A 9 0.43 -4.32 -12.67
CA ARG A 9 0.57 -4.93 -14.00
C ARG A 9 -0.65 -4.66 -14.88
N GLN A 10 -1.86 -4.78 -14.34
CA GLN A 10 -3.11 -4.53 -15.09
C GLN A 10 -3.20 -3.07 -15.57
N ILE A 11 -2.93 -2.12 -14.67
CA ILE A 11 -3.09 -0.69 -14.94
C ILE A 11 -1.97 -0.18 -15.84
N PHE A 12 -0.71 -0.57 -15.58
CA PHE A 12 0.48 0.03 -16.23
C PHE A 12 1.20 -0.91 -17.21
N GLY A 13 0.85 -2.19 -17.29
CA GLY A 13 1.50 -3.17 -18.17
C GLY A 13 2.88 -3.61 -17.68
N ALA A 14 3.58 -4.39 -18.52
CA ALA A 14 4.81 -5.07 -18.12
C ALA A 14 6.10 -4.23 -18.24
N ARG A 15 6.13 -3.19 -19.09
CA ARG A 15 7.36 -2.47 -19.49
C ARG A 15 8.18 -1.91 -18.31
N TYR A 16 7.49 -1.40 -17.29
CA TYR A 16 8.13 -0.82 -16.09
C TYR A 16 7.68 -1.52 -14.80
N LEU A 17 7.21 -2.76 -14.92
CA LEU A 17 6.58 -3.48 -13.80
C LEU A 17 7.54 -3.63 -12.62
N SER A 18 8.81 -3.96 -12.85
CA SER A 18 9.80 -4.13 -11.79
C SER A 18 10.04 -2.83 -11.00
N THR A 19 10.12 -1.69 -11.68
CA THR A 19 10.32 -0.39 -11.02
C THR A 19 9.10 0.04 -10.22
N LEU A 20 7.91 -0.07 -10.82
CA LEU A 20 6.65 0.28 -10.14
C LEU A 20 6.41 -0.65 -8.94
N TYR A 21 6.64 -1.95 -9.11
CA TYR A 21 6.56 -2.91 -8.01
C TYR A 21 7.60 -2.64 -6.94
N GLY A 22 8.84 -2.30 -7.32
CA GLY A 22 9.89 -1.91 -6.39
C GLY A 22 9.50 -0.71 -5.53
N LEU A 23 8.85 0.30 -6.11
CA LEU A 23 8.33 1.45 -5.39
C LEU A 23 7.21 1.07 -4.42
N VAL A 24 6.24 0.27 -4.87
CA VAL A 24 5.15 -0.24 -4.01
C VAL A 24 5.71 -1.07 -2.86
N PHE A 25 6.68 -1.93 -3.14
CA PHE A 25 7.31 -2.76 -2.11
C PHE A 25 8.11 -1.90 -1.12
N PHE A 26 8.91 -0.95 -1.60
CA PHE A 26 9.68 -0.05 -0.74
C PHE A 26 8.78 0.73 0.22
N THR A 27 7.71 1.35 -0.30
CA THR A 27 6.76 2.10 0.55
C THR A 27 6.08 1.20 1.59
N HIS A 28 5.77 -0.06 1.23
CA HIS A 28 5.29 -1.06 2.17
C HIS A 28 6.33 -1.38 3.25
N GLN A 29 7.60 -1.57 2.90
CA GLN A 29 8.67 -1.84 3.88
C GLN A 29 8.86 -0.67 4.85
N VAL A 30 8.80 0.57 4.36
CA VAL A 30 8.85 1.77 5.22
C VAL A 30 7.67 1.77 6.20
N GLY A 31 6.45 1.50 5.73
CA GLY A 31 5.27 1.40 6.59
C GLY A 31 5.39 0.30 7.64
N SER A 32 5.85 -0.89 7.25
CA SER A 32 6.06 -2.04 8.15
C SER A 32 7.11 -1.74 9.23
N PHE A 33 8.21 -1.09 8.85
CA PHE A 33 9.23 -0.63 9.79
C PHE A 33 8.66 0.39 10.77
N LEU A 34 8.01 1.44 10.27
CA LEU A 34 7.44 2.50 11.11
C LEU A 34 6.36 1.95 12.05
N GLY A 35 5.50 1.04 11.59
CA GLY A 35 4.48 0.40 12.41
C GLY A 35 5.08 -0.38 13.58
N ALA A 36 6.07 -1.23 13.33
CA ALA A 36 6.75 -1.99 14.38
C ALA A 36 7.52 -1.08 15.34
N TRP A 37 8.24 -0.09 14.81
CA TRP A 37 9.04 0.85 15.60
C TRP A 37 8.16 1.74 16.51
N VAL A 38 7.09 2.32 15.97
CA VAL A 38 6.14 3.12 16.75
C VAL A 38 5.39 2.25 17.75
N GLY A 39 5.03 1.01 17.39
CA GLY A 39 4.43 0.05 18.32
C GLY A 39 5.31 -0.22 19.54
N GLY A 40 6.62 -0.43 19.33
CA GLY A 40 7.59 -0.55 20.43
C GLY A 40 7.65 0.70 21.30
N ARG A 41 7.75 1.89 20.69
CA ARG A 41 7.79 3.17 21.43
C ARG A 41 6.52 3.47 22.21
N ILE A 42 5.35 3.11 21.68
CA ILE A 42 4.07 3.22 22.40
C ILE A 42 4.10 2.32 23.63
N TYR A 43 4.54 1.07 23.49
CA TYR A 43 4.64 0.17 24.64
C TYR A 43 5.62 0.69 25.70
N ASP A 44 6.79 1.19 25.30
CA ASP A 44 7.78 1.76 26.21
C ASP A 44 7.22 2.92 27.05
N TYR A 45 6.31 3.72 26.47
CA TYR A 45 5.72 4.89 27.14
C TYR A 45 4.47 4.57 27.95
N TYR A 46 3.56 3.75 27.40
CA TYR A 46 2.24 3.48 27.98
C TYR A 46 2.17 2.16 28.74
N GLY A 47 3.12 1.25 28.57
CA GLY A 47 3.07 -0.12 29.11
C GLY A 47 1.97 -1.00 28.52
N SER A 48 1.32 -0.56 27.43
CA SER A 48 0.24 -1.27 26.74
C SER A 48 0.31 -1.03 25.24
N TYR A 49 -0.20 -2.00 24.47
CA TYR A 49 -0.37 -1.90 23.01
C TYR A 49 -1.74 -1.34 22.59
N ASP A 50 -2.66 -1.08 23.51
CA ASP A 50 -4.01 -0.59 23.16
C ASP A 50 -4.01 0.66 22.26
N PRO A 51 -3.15 1.68 22.49
CA PRO A 51 -3.13 2.85 21.62
C PRO A 51 -2.68 2.55 20.19
N ILE A 52 -1.71 1.64 20.00
CA ILE A 52 -1.27 1.27 18.65
C ILE A 52 -2.35 0.46 17.94
N TRP A 53 -3.07 -0.42 18.65
CA TRP A 53 -4.19 -1.17 18.07
C TRP A 53 -5.33 -0.27 17.59
N TRP A 54 -5.75 0.71 18.39
CA TRP A 54 -6.76 1.67 17.92
C TRP A 54 -6.25 2.53 16.76
N SER A 55 -4.97 2.87 16.77
CA SER A 55 -4.33 3.58 15.64
C SER A 55 -4.35 2.74 14.36
N THR A 56 -4.13 1.42 14.43
CA THR A 56 -4.20 0.55 13.24
C THR A 56 -5.62 0.44 12.69
N VAL A 57 -6.65 0.44 13.54
CA VAL A 57 -8.05 0.49 13.11
C VAL A 57 -8.34 1.77 12.32
N VAL A 58 -7.93 2.93 12.84
CA VAL A 58 -8.10 4.22 12.16
C VAL A 58 -7.37 4.23 10.82
N LEU A 59 -6.11 3.77 10.79
CA LEU A 59 -5.33 3.69 9.56
C LEU A 59 -5.96 2.74 8.53
N ALA A 60 -6.55 1.62 8.96
CA ALA A 60 -7.23 0.68 8.08
C ALA A 60 -8.48 1.32 7.42
N LEU A 61 -9.26 2.08 8.19
CA LEU A 61 -10.41 2.82 7.65
C LEU A 61 -9.97 3.91 6.66
N LEU A 62 -8.95 4.69 7.00
CA LEU A 62 -8.38 5.69 6.09
C LEU A 62 -7.85 5.05 4.81
N ALA A 63 -7.15 3.92 4.94
CA ALA A 63 -6.67 3.17 3.79
C ALA A 63 -7.85 2.73 2.90
N ALA A 64 -8.91 2.15 3.47
CA ALA A 64 -10.10 1.77 2.70
C ALA A 64 -10.68 2.97 1.93
N LEU A 65 -10.88 4.11 2.60
CA LEU A 65 -11.42 5.33 1.98
C LEU A 65 -10.55 5.88 0.85
N ILE A 66 -9.23 5.92 1.04
CA ILE A 66 -8.27 6.37 0.02
C ILE A 66 -8.26 5.44 -1.19
N HIS A 67 -8.54 4.14 -1.00
CA HIS A 67 -8.56 3.17 -2.09
C HIS A 67 -9.89 3.14 -2.87
N LEU A 68 -11.00 3.62 -2.31
CA LEU A 68 -12.32 3.65 -2.99
C LEU A 68 -12.31 4.32 -4.39
N PRO A 69 -11.68 5.50 -4.60
CA PRO A 69 -11.70 6.15 -5.91
C PRO A 69 -10.67 5.60 -6.92
N ILE A 70 -9.93 4.53 -6.59
CA ILE A 70 -8.91 3.99 -7.50
C ILE A 70 -9.59 3.40 -8.76
N ASN A 71 -9.14 3.86 -9.92
CA ASN A 71 -9.51 3.28 -11.20
C ASN A 71 -8.54 2.16 -11.57
N ASP A 72 -9.05 0.93 -11.70
CA ASP A 72 -8.30 -0.28 -12.01
C ASP A 72 -8.20 -0.58 -13.52
N LYS A 73 -8.78 0.27 -14.37
CA LYS A 73 -8.69 0.13 -15.83
C LYS A 73 -7.26 0.39 -16.34
N PRO A 74 -6.82 -0.31 -17.40
CA PRO A 74 -5.54 -0.02 -18.05
C PRO A 74 -5.43 1.43 -18.54
N VAL A 75 -4.22 2.00 -18.45
CA VAL A 75 -3.93 3.32 -19.01
C VAL A 75 -4.15 3.35 -20.53
N SER A 76 -4.56 4.50 -21.08
CA SER A 76 -4.95 4.67 -22.49
C SER A 76 -3.95 4.11 -23.51
N ARG A 77 -2.64 4.28 -23.26
CA ARG A 77 -1.58 3.74 -24.13
C ARG A 77 -1.60 2.22 -24.31
N LEU A 78 -2.15 1.47 -23.36
CA LEU A 78 -2.30 0.01 -23.45
C LEU A 78 -3.52 -0.36 -24.30
N ASN A 79 -4.59 0.45 -24.23
CA ASN A 79 -5.80 0.26 -25.02
C ASN A 79 -5.54 0.53 -26.51
N LEU A 80 -4.70 1.52 -26.83
CA LEU A 80 -4.33 1.85 -28.22
C LEU A 80 -3.39 0.81 -28.86
N ALA A 81 -2.66 0.03 -28.06
CA ALA A 81 -1.75 -1.01 -28.56
C ALA A 81 -2.47 -2.35 -28.86
N THR A 82 -3.75 -2.46 -28.48
CA THR A 82 -4.60 -3.65 -28.70
C THR A 82 -5.72 -3.43 -29.71
N ALA A 83 -5.88 -2.21 -30.21
CA ALA A 83 -6.78 -1.84 -31.32
C ALA A 83 -6.00 -1.82 -32.64
#